data_AF-A0A6C0D770-F1
#
_entry.id   AF-A0A6C0D770-F1
#
_cell.length_a   1.000
_cell.length_b   1.000
_cell.length_c   1.000
_cell.angle_alpha   90.00
_cell.angle_beta   90.00
_cell.angle_gamma   90.00
#
_symmetry.space_group_name_H-M   'P 1'
#
loop_
_entity.id
_entity.type
_entity.pdbx_description
1 polymer ?
#
loop_
_entity_poly.entity_id
_entity_poly.type
_entity_poly.pdbx_seq_one_letter_code
_entity_poly.pdbx_strand_id
1 'polypeptide(L)'
;MFKEFIFHYGIPSYNFVYESINNLYNIISFNVGNIIMGYNLNTLYFYENNPNVYLSSFINTSNNLNGTVIWKYNILKRTFYNYNCSYKDTNFLPILTATIKLHDKPVYDLTDFLINIKVESSNLNYPTLNYILGVFEYTTGIILSRNESYVLEYMDDKLNIKTVNLFDNISLITNCQKN
;
A
#
# COMPACT_ATOMS: atom_id res chain seq x y z
N MET A 1 22.23 56.66 27.64
CA MET A 1 20.78 56.36 27.76
C MET A 1 20.19 55.63 26.55
N PHE A 2 20.00 56.24 25.37
CA PHE A 2 19.35 55.53 24.23
C PHE A 2 20.18 54.36 23.65
N LYS A 3 21.51 54.53 23.52
CA LYS A 3 22.42 53.46 23.07
C LYS A 3 22.51 52.28 24.06
N GLU A 4 22.51 52.57 25.36
CA GLU A 4 22.54 51.53 26.40
C GLU A 4 21.24 50.73 26.43
N PHE A 5 20.10 51.37 26.17
CA PHE A 5 18.81 50.68 26.10
C PHE A 5 18.75 49.70 24.92
N ILE A 6 19.26 50.10 23.75
CA ILE A 6 19.33 49.22 22.56
C ILE A 6 20.29 48.05 22.81
N PHE A 7 21.44 48.29 23.44
CA PHE A 7 22.42 47.23 23.72
C PHE A 7 21.96 46.25 24.80
N HIS A 8 21.35 46.73 25.88
CA HIS A 8 20.92 45.88 26.99
C HIS A 8 19.60 45.17 26.75
N TYR A 9 18.70 45.73 25.94
CA TYR A 9 17.37 45.15 25.75
C TYR A 9 17.07 44.84 24.29
N GLY A 10 17.44 45.70 23.34
CA GLY A 10 17.14 45.49 21.91
C GLY A 10 17.84 44.28 21.30
N ILE A 11 19.16 44.16 21.48
CA ILE A 11 19.96 43.06 20.90
C ILE A 11 19.58 41.69 21.50
N PRO A 12 19.43 41.54 22.84
CA PRO A 12 19.00 40.27 23.43
C PRO A 12 17.59 39.86 23.01
N SER A 13 16.64 40.81 22.94
CA SER A 13 15.29 40.52 22.46
C SER A 13 15.27 40.08 20.99
N TYR A 14 16.08 40.72 20.13
CA TYR A 14 16.22 40.31 18.73
C TYR A 14 16.82 38.91 18.59
N ASN A 15 17.88 38.60 19.35
CA ASN A 15 18.49 37.27 19.34
C ASN A 15 17.53 36.20 19.85
N PHE A 16 16.76 36.48 20.90
CA PHE A 16 15.74 35.56 21.41
C PHE A 16 14.64 35.27 20.37
N VAL A 17 14.16 36.30 19.68
CA VAL A 17 13.16 36.14 18.59
C VAL A 17 13.76 35.34 17.44
N TYR A 18 14.99 35.65 17.04
CA TYR A 18 15.69 34.94 15.97
C TYR A 18 15.91 33.46 16.29
N GLU A 19 16.39 33.13 17.48
CA GLU A 19 16.56 31.74 17.94
C GLU A 19 15.23 31.00 18.05
N SER A 20 14.18 31.68 18.52
CA SER A 20 12.83 31.10 18.60
C SER A 20 12.29 30.75 17.21
N ILE A 21 12.46 31.64 16.23
CA ILE A 21 12.06 31.41 14.83
C ILE A 21 12.86 30.25 14.22
N ASN A 22 14.18 30.21 14.43
CA ASN A 22 15.02 29.12 13.93
C ASN A 22 14.64 27.77 14.55
N ASN A 23 14.36 27.72 15.85
CA ASN A 23 13.89 26.50 16.49
C ASN A 23 12.52 26.06 15.96
N LEU A 24 11.60 27.00 15.75
CA LEU A 24 10.30 26.68 15.16
C LEU A 24 10.45 26.13 13.74
N TYR A 25 11.32 26.74 12.93
CA TYR A 25 11.64 26.29 11.58
C TYR A 25 12.25 24.89 11.58
N ASN A 26 13.18 24.60 12.49
CA ASN A 26 13.81 23.29 12.64
C ASN A 26 12.78 22.21 13.06
N ILE A 27 11.86 22.54 13.98
CA ILE A 27 10.79 21.62 14.40
C ILE A 27 9.82 21.35 13.25
N ILE A 28 9.39 22.38 12.53
CA ILE A 28 8.49 22.24 11.38
C ILE A 28 9.15 21.45 10.27
N SER A 29 10.39 21.78 9.91
CA SER A 29 11.14 21.09 8.84
C SER A 29 11.46 19.65 9.20
N PHE A 30 11.77 19.34 10.46
CA PHE A 30 11.91 17.97 10.96
C PHE A 30 10.59 17.19 10.89
N ASN A 31 9.48 17.79 11.33
CA ASN A 31 8.17 17.14 11.28
C ASN A 31 7.68 16.94 9.84
N VAL A 32 7.83 17.95 8.97
CA VAL A 32 7.51 17.85 7.54
C VAL A 32 8.43 16.84 6.85
N GLY A 33 9.72 16.82 7.19
CA GLY A 33 10.68 15.83 6.69
C GLY A 33 10.30 14.39 7.08
N ASN A 34 9.87 14.17 8.32
CA ASN A 34 9.39 12.87 8.79
C ASN A 34 8.03 12.48 8.19
N ILE A 35 7.13 13.44 7.97
CA ILE A 35 5.87 13.26 7.25
C ILE A 35 6.16 12.85 5.79
N ILE A 36 7.06 13.54 5.10
CA ILE A 36 7.44 13.25 3.72
C ILE A 36 8.20 11.92 3.60
N MET A 37 9.12 11.62 4.54
CA MET A 37 9.85 10.35 4.56
C MET A 37 8.96 9.15 4.94
N GLY A 38 7.91 9.37 5.76
CA GLY A 38 6.94 8.33 6.13
C GLY A 38 5.89 8.03 5.07
N TYR A 39 5.63 8.97 4.15
CA TYR A 39 4.63 8.83 3.09
C TYR A 39 5.23 8.37 1.77
N ASN A 40 5.63 7.10 1.70
CA ASN A 40 5.77 6.42 0.42
C ASN A 40 4.38 6.16 -0.21
N LEU A 41 3.77 7.22 -0.76
CA LEU A 41 2.45 7.22 -1.42
C LEU A 41 2.32 6.21 -2.57
N ASN A 42 3.41 5.56 -2.95
CA ASN A 42 3.45 4.59 -4.03
C ASN A 42 3.38 3.14 -3.53
N THR A 43 3.14 2.91 -2.24
CA THR A 43 3.11 1.54 -1.69
C THR A 43 1.80 1.25 -0.98
N LEU A 44 1.14 0.18 -1.43
CA LEU A 44 -0.01 -0.43 -0.77
C LEU A 44 0.46 -1.57 0.13
N TYR A 45 -0.19 -1.72 1.28
CA TYR A 45 0.11 -2.75 2.26
C TYR A 45 -1.10 -3.64 2.48
N PHE A 46 -0.83 -4.95 2.58
CA PHE A 46 -1.83 -5.98 2.83
C PHE A 46 -1.45 -6.74 4.10
N TYR A 47 -2.44 -6.97 4.94
CA TYR A 47 -2.28 -7.61 6.24
C TYR A 47 -2.90 -9.01 6.23
N GLU A 48 -2.34 -9.90 7.03
CA GLU A 48 -2.70 -11.33 7.08
C GLU A 48 -4.20 -11.58 7.29
N ASN A 49 -4.82 -10.81 8.18
CA ASN A 49 -6.22 -10.99 8.59
C ASN A 49 -7.11 -9.79 8.24
N ASN A 50 -6.71 -8.98 7.27
CA ASN A 50 -7.48 -7.80 6.87
C ASN A 50 -7.67 -7.78 5.35
N PRO A 51 -8.92 -7.85 4.85
CA PRO A 51 -9.19 -7.76 3.43
C PRO A 51 -8.98 -6.34 2.88
N ASN A 52 -8.84 -5.33 3.74
CA ASN A 52 -8.69 -3.94 3.31
C ASN A 52 -7.25 -3.62 2.91
N VAL A 53 -7.13 -2.79 1.89
CA VAL A 53 -5.85 -2.26 1.40
C VAL A 53 -5.55 -0.94 2.09
N TYR A 54 -4.31 -0.78 2.57
CA TYR A 54 -3.87 0.45 3.20
C TYR A 54 -2.76 1.11 2.37
N LEU A 55 -2.93 2.39 2.04
CA LEU A 55 -1.82 3.19 1.54
C LEU A 55 -0.83 3.44 2.66
N SER A 56 0.46 3.48 2.35
CA SER A 56 1.51 3.73 3.35
C SER A 56 1.22 4.96 4.23
N SER A 57 0.55 5.99 3.68
CA SER A 57 0.26 7.23 4.38
C SER A 57 -0.83 7.14 5.44
N PHE A 58 -1.64 6.09 5.42
CA PHE A 58 -2.68 5.86 6.42
C PHE A 58 -2.29 4.78 7.43
N ILE A 59 -1.08 4.23 7.32
CA ILE A 59 -0.57 3.24 8.26
C ILE A 59 0.12 3.97 9.40
N ASN A 60 -0.51 3.96 10.57
CA ASN A 60 0.17 4.34 11.78
C ASN A 60 1.14 3.22 12.19
N THR A 61 2.44 3.38 11.91
CA THR A 61 3.48 2.41 12.28
C THR A 61 3.60 2.20 13.79
N SER A 62 3.06 3.10 14.61
CA SER A 62 3.00 2.94 16.06
C SER A 62 1.78 2.17 16.57
N ASN A 63 0.82 1.85 15.70
CA ASN A 63 -0.43 1.20 16.07
C ASN A 63 -0.51 -0.21 15.47
N ASN A 64 -0.20 -1.23 16.28
CA ASN A 64 -0.20 -2.65 15.91
C ASN A 64 -1.60 -3.25 15.61
N LEU A 65 -2.65 -2.43 15.60
CA LEU A 65 -4.04 -2.90 15.46
C LEU A 65 -4.36 -3.44 14.05
N ASN A 66 -3.56 -3.10 13.03
CA ASN A 66 -3.81 -3.54 11.66
C ASN A 66 -3.29 -4.97 11.36
N GLY A 67 -2.56 -5.58 12.29
CA GLY A 67 -1.99 -6.93 12.15
C GLY A 67 -0.61 -6.98 11.49
N THR A 68 -0.17 -8.17 11.10
CA THR A 68 1.13 -8.40 10.43
C THR A 68 1.03 -8.10 8.94
N VAL A 69 1.92 -7.23 8.43
CA VAL A 69 2.04 -7.00 6.98
C VAL A 69 2.66 -8.21 6.32
N ILE A 70 2.01 -8.74 5.30
CA ILE A 70 2.48 -9.92 4.55
C ILE A 70 2.89 -9.56 3.13
N TRP A 71 2.22 -8.57 2.52
CA TRP A 71 2.50 -8.12 1.16
C TRP A 71 2.55 -6.62 1.09
N LYS A 72 3.41 -6.13 0.20
CA LYS A 72 3.44 -4.75 -0.27
C LYS A 72 3.32 -4.76 -1.79
N TYR A 73 2.68 -3.72 -2.33
CA TYR A 73 2.61 -3.48 -3.77
C TYR A 73 3.11 -2.08 -4.10
N ASN A 74 4.12 -1.99 -4.96
CA ASN A 74 4.61 -0.72 -5.46
C ASN A 74 3.81 -0.30 -6.70
N ILE A 75 3.04 0.77 -6.59
CA ILE A 75 2.15 1.30 -7.63
C ILE A 75 2.93 1.72 -8.88
N LEU A 76 4.07 2.40 -8.72
CA LEU A 76 4.87 2.88 -9.84
C LEU A 76 5.55 1.74 -10.61
N LYS A 77 6.15 0.80 -9.88
CA LYS A 77 6.84 -0.37 -10.45
C LYS A 77 5.88 -1.49 -10.86
N ARG A 78 4.63 -1.42 -10.41
CA ARG A 78 3.59 -2.45 -10.57
C ARG A 78 4.04 -3.83 -10.08
N THR A 79 4.72 -3.86 -8.93
CA THR A 79 5.38 -5.08 -8.42
C THR A 79 4.96 -5.39 -7.00
N PHE A 80 4.60 -6.67 -6.76
CA PHE A 80 4.38 -7.24 -5.42
C PHE A 80 5.69 -7.77 -4.81
N TYR A 81 5.85 -7.52 -3.52
CA TYR A 81 6.96 -8.04 -2.72
C TYR A 81 6.48 -8.38 -1.31
N ASN A 82 6.99 -9.48 -0.76
CA ASN A 82 6.75 -9.84 0.62
C ASN A 82 7.43 -8.81 1.53
N TYR A 83 6.79 -8.47 2.66
CA TYR A 83 7.28 -7.44 3.58
C TYR A 83 8.74 -7.62 4.01
N ASN A 84 9.20 -8.87 4.14
CA ASN A 84 10.52 -9.23 4.66
C ASN A 84 11.53 -9.71 3.60
N CYS A 85 11.22 -9.60 2.31
CA CYS A 85 12.10 -10.05 1.24
C CYS A 85 12.51 -8.86 0.36
N SER A 86 13.73 -8.92 -0.18
CA SER A 86 14.19 -7.96 -1.18
C SER A 86 15.11 -8.66 -2.18
N TYR A 87 14.63 -8.89 -3.40
CA TYR A 87 15.45 -9.36 -4.52
C TYR A 87 15.02 -8.68 -5.83
N LYS A 88 15.89 -8.70 -6.84
CA LYS A 88 15.73 -7.87 -8.05
C LYS A 88 14.95 -8.52 -9.18
N ASP A 89 14.85 -9.84 -9.23
CA ASP A 89 14.20 -10.53 -10.34
C ASP A 89 12.69 -10.60 -10.14
N THR A 90 11.94 -10.55 -11.24
CA THR A 90 10.47 -10.51 -11.24
C THR A 90 9.86 -11.56 -12.14
N ASN A 91 8.83 -12.23 -11.64
CA ASN A 91 7.98 -13.15 -12.36
C ASN A 91 6.60 -12.52 -12.62
N PHE A 92 5.83 -13.08 -13.56
CA PHE A 92 4.44 -12.70 -13.80
C PHE A 92 3.50 -13.54 -12.94
N LEU A 93 2.29 -13.04 -12.69
CA LEU A 93 1.24 -13.83 -12.06
C LEU A 93 0.88 -15.04 -12.94
N PRO A 94 0.57 -16.21 -12.35
CA PRO A 94 0.13 -17.40 -13.08
C PRO A 94 -1.36 -17.30 -13.46
N ILE A 95 -1.81 -16.11 -13.86
CA ILE A 95 -3.18 -15.83 -14.28
C ILE A 95 -3.09 -15.17 -15.65
N LEU A 96 -3.68 -15.82 -16.65
CA LEU A 96 -3.61 -15.40 -18.04
C LEU A 96 -4.71 -14.40 -18.38
N THR A 97 -5.93 -14.66 -17.89
CA THR A 97 -7.10 -13.79 -18.10
C THR A 97 -7.95 -13.78 -16.84
N ALA A 98 -8.66 -12.69 -16.60
CA ALA A 98 -9.67 -12.64 -15.55
C ALA A 98 -10.78 -11.64 -15.87
N THR A 99 -12.00 -11.97 -15.48
CA THR A 99 -13.20 -11.16 -15.75
C THR A 99 -14.12 -11.17 -14.55
N ILE A 100 -14.56 -9.99 -14.12
CA ILE A 100 -15.58 -9.84 -13.08
C ILE A 100 -16.95 -9.85 -13.75
N LYS A 101 -17.84 -10.71 -13.26
CA LYS A 101 -19.22 -10.85 -13.69
C LYS A 101 -20.19 -10.42 -12.60
N LEU A 102 -21.31 -9.81 -12.99
CA LEU A 102 -22.46 -9.53 -12.15
C LEU A 102 -23.67 -10.21 -12.79
N HIS A 103 -24.28 -11.16 -12.09
CA HIS A 103 -25.39 -11.98 -12.64
C HIS A 103 -25.06 -12.55 -14.03
N ASP A 104 -23.91 -13.23 -14.13
CA ASP A 104 -23.35 -13.84 -15.36
C ASP A 104 -22.98 -12.89 -16.50
N LYS A 105 -23.17 -11.57 -16.34
CA LYS A 105 -22.77 -10.57 -17.32
C LYS A 105 -21.38 -10.04 -16.99
N PRO A 106 -20.42 -10.04 -17.94
CA PRO A 106 -19.12 -9.44 -17.71
C PRO A 106 -19.27 -7.93 -17.52
N VAL A 107 -18.68 -7.41 -16.46
CA VAL A 107 -18.69 -5.96 -16.13
C VAL A 107 -17.30 -5.37 -16.26
N TYR A 108 -16.27 -6.10 -15.84
CA TYR A 108 -14.88 -5.65 -15.92
C TYR A 108 -13.96 -6.75 -16.43
N ASP A 109 -13.10 -6.41 -17.38
CA ASP A 109 -11.99 -7.24 -17.83
C ASP A 109 -10.70 -6.81 -17.11
N LEU A 110 -10.05 -7.75 -16.45
CA LEU A 110 -8.82 -7.56 -15.68
C LEU A 110 -7.57 -8.04 -16.42
N THR A 111 -7.71 -8.58 -17.63
CA THR A 111 -6.63 -9.23 -18.37
C THR A 111 -5.43 -8.28 -18.56
N ASP A 112 -5.66 -7.09 -19.09
CA ASP A 112 -4.60 -6.09 -19.29
C ASP A 112 -3.97 -5.64 -17.97
N PHE A 113 -4.77 -5.53 -16.91
CA PHE A 113 -4.29 -5.17 -15.59
C PHE A 113 -3.34 -6.25 -15.03
N LEU A 114 -3.72 -7.52 -15.16
CA LEU A 114 -2.95 -8.66 -14.67
C LEU A 114 -1.61 -8.83 -15.39
N ILE A 115 -1.58 -8.67 -16.71
CA ILE A 115 -0.34 -8.75 -17.51
C ILE A 115 0.70 -7.73 -17.05
N ASN A 116 0.23 -6.60 -16.51
CA ASN A 116 1.07 -5.53 -16.00
C ASN A 116 1.57 -5.73 -14.56
N ILE A 117 1.05 -6.74 -13.85
CA ILE A 117 1.46 -7.03 -12.48
C ILE A 117 2.65 -8.00 -12.50
N LYS A 118 3.66 -7.65 -11.70
CA LYS A 118 4.84 -8.48 -11.45
C LYS A 118 4.94 -8.88 -9.99
N VAL A 119 5.61 -9.99 -9.71
CA VAL A 119 5.87 -10.50 -8.37
C VAL A 119 7.37 -10.77 -8.25
N GLU A 120 8.03 -10.31 -7.19
CA GLU A 120 9.44 -10.63 -6.98
C GLU A 120 9.64 -12.15 -6.86
N SER A 121 10.66 -12.68 -7.54
CA SER A 121 10.91 -14.13 -7.63
C SER A 121 11.26 -14.78 -6.29
N SER A 122 11.72 -14.00 -5.31
CA SER A 122 11.98 -14.46 -3.94
C SER A 122 10.71 -14.80 -3.15
N ASN A 123 9.54 -14.44 -3.67
CA ASN A 123 8.29 -14.78 -3.01
C ASN A 123 7.92 -16.24 -3.33
N LEU A 124 7.82 -17.06 -2.28
CA LEU A 124 7.46 -18.48 -2.41
C LEU A 124 6.01 -18.68 -2.90
N ASN A 125 5.13 -17.72 -2.59
CA ASN A 125 3.72 -17.77 -2.93
C ASN A 125 3.34 -16.56 -3.77
N TYR A 126 2.34 -16.70 -4.62
CA TYR A 126 1.72 -15.56 -5.32
C TYR A 126 0.76 -14.80 -4.38
N PRO A 127 0.55 -13.49 -4.60
CA PRO A 127 -0.46 -12.74 -3.88
C PRO A 127 -1.84 -13.36 -4.11
N THR A 128 -2.69 -13.35 -3.07
CA THR A 128 -4.06 -13.85 -3.20
C THR A 128 -4.87 -12.99 -4.14
N LEU A 129 -5.94 -13.57 -4.68
CA LEU A 129 -6.87 -12.86 -5.56
C LEU A 129 -7.47 -11.61 -4.92
N ASN A 130 -7.73 -11.64 -3.61
CA ASN A 130 -8.24 -10.49 -2.89
C ASN A 130 -7.24 -9.32 -2.86
N TYR A 131 -5.94 -9.62 -2.78
CA TYR A 131 -4.92 -8.58 -2.85
C TYR A 131 -4.87 -7.96 -4.25
N ILE A 132 -4.99 -8.78 -5.29
CA ILE A 132 -5.05 -8.31 -6.68
C ILE A 132 -6.28 -7.40 -6.89
N LEU A 133 -7.46 -7.82 -6.41
CA LEU A 133 -8.68 -7.01 -6.48
C LEU A 133 -8.53 -5.70 -5.72
N GLY A 134 -7.93 -5.73 -4.53
CA GLY A 134 -7.64 -4.53 -3.77
C GLY A 134 -6.73 -3.55 -4.51
N VAL A 135 -5.71 -4.03 -5.22
CA VAL A 135 -4.90 -3.18 -6.10
C VAL A 135 -5.73 -2.61 -7.26
N PHE A 136 -6.59 -3.42 -7.88
CA PHE A 136 -7.47 -2.98 -8.96
C PHE A 136 -8.40 -1.83 -8.51
N GLU A 137 -9.12 -2.01 -7.39
CA GLU A 137 -10.03 -1.00 -6.86
C GLU A 137 -9.27 0.30 -6.55
N TYR A 138 -8.08 0.19 -5.95
CA TYR A 138 -7.25 1.34 -5.63
C TYR A 138 -6.74 2.08 -6.87
N THR A 139 -6.23 1.34 -7.86
CA THR A 139 -5.57 1.94 -9.04
C THR A 139 -6.55 2.50 -10.06
N THR A 140 -7.77 1.95 -10.13
CA THR A 140 -8.81 2.39 -11.08
C THR A 140 -9.84 3.33 -10.44
N GLY A 141 -9.94 3.35 -9.11
CA GLY A 141 -11.01 4.06 -8.39
C GLY A 141 -12.38 3.38 -8.48
N ILE A 142 -12.47 2.21 -9.12
CA ILE A 142 -13.70 1.44 -9.26
C ILE A 142 -13.87 0.59 -8.00
N ILE A 143 -14.85 0.93 -7.16
CA ILE A 143 -15.15 0.20 -5.93
C ILE A 143 -16.33 -0.75 -6.21
N LEU A 144 -16.12 -2.05 -5.98
CA LEU A 144 -17.18 -3.03 -6.14
C LEU A 144 -18.11 -3.00 -4.91
N SER A 145 -19.42 -2.86 -5.17
CA SER A 145 -20.43 -2.89 -4.10
C SER A 145 -20.43 -4.24 -3.39
N ARG A 146 -20.29 -4.24 -2.07
CA ARG A 146 -20.31 -5.46 -1.25
C ARG A 146 -21.71 -6.07 -1.12
N ASN A 147 -22.75 -5.36 -1.57
CA ASN A 147 -24.13 -5.83 -1.54
C ASN A 147 -24.52 -6.63 -2.80
N GLU A 148 -23.63 -6.68 -3.79
CA GLU A 148 -23.87 -7.35 -5.06
C GLU A 148 -23.13 -8.68 -5.11
N SER A 149 -23.70 -9.66 -5.82
CA SER A 149 -23.10 -10.99 -6.00
C SER A 149 -22.16 -11.01 -7.19
N TYR A 150 -20.98 -10.39 -7.04
CA TYR A 150 -19.94 -10.45 -8.05
C TYR A 150 -19.23 -11.81 -8.06
N VAL A 151 -18.87 -12.26 -9.25
CA VAL A 151 -18.11 -13.49 -9.47
C VAL A 151 -16.87 -13.16 -10.29
N LEU A 152 -15.72 -13.64 -9.87
CA LEU A 152 -14.52 -13.62 -10.70
C LEU A 152 -14.33 -14.96 -11.41
N GLU A 153 -14.24 -14.90 -12.73
CA GLU A 153 -13.80 -15.99 -13.57
C GLU A 153 -12.38 -15.71 -14.05
N TYR A 154 -11.45 -16.64 -13.88
CA TYR A 154 -10.07 -16.48 -14.34
C TYR A 154 -9.47 -17.79 -14.88
N MET A 155 -8.49 -17.66 -15.76
CA MET A 155 -7.75 -18.78 -16.34
C MET A 155 -6.31 -18.82 -15.80
N ASP A 156 -5.91 -19.96 -15.24
CA ASP A 156 -4.53 -20.16 -14.76
C ASP A 156 -3.54 -20.52 -15.88
N ASP A 157 -2.25 -20.58 -15.54
CA ASP A 157 -1.16 -20.97 -16.44
C ASP A 157 -1.26 -22.41 -16.98
N LYS A 158 -2.14 -23.23 -16.40
CA LYS A 158 -2.49 -24.57 -16.85
C LYS A 158 -3.78 -24.62 -17.68
N LEU A 159 -4.30 -23.45 -18.09
CA LEU A 159 -5.52 -23.28 -18.89
C LEU A 159 -6.80 -23.77 -18.20
N ASN A 160 -6.81 -23.86 -16.86
CA ASN A 160 -8.02 -24.20 -16.12
C ASN A 160 -8.81 -22.93 -15.80
N ILE A 161 -10.10 -22.96 -16.08
CA ILE A 161 -11.04 -21.89 -15.70
C ILE A 161 -11.49 -22.12 -14.26
N LYS A 162 -11.34 -21.08 -13.44
CA LYS A 162 -11.76 -21.07 -12.04
C LYS A 162 -12.75 -19.94 -11.81
N THR A 163 -13.74 -20.23 -10.96
CA THR A 163 -14.80 -19.30 -10.61
C THR A 163 -14.81 -19.10 -9.10
N VAL A 164 -14.75 -17.85 -8.67
CA VAL A 164 -14.68 -17.47 -7.26
C VAL A 164 -15.72 -16.40 -6.99
N ASN A 165 -16.59 -16.63 -6.01
CA ASN A 165 -17.51 -15.60 -5.54
C ASN A 165 -16.71 -14.52 -4.81
N LEU A 166 -16.89 -13.27 -5.23
CA LEU A 166 -16.29 -12.16 -4.54
C LEU A 166 -17.09 -11.89 -3.27
N PHE A 167 -16.36 -11.71 -2.17
CA PHE A 167 -16.89 -11.35 -0.84
C PHE A 167 -17.54 -12.49 -0.03
N ASP A 168 -17.55 -13.72 -0.56
CA ASP A 168 -17.86 -14.89 0.25
C ASP A 168 -16.66 -15.25 1.15
N ASN A 169 -16.96 -15.57 2.42
CA ASN A 169 -16.02 -15.73 3.55
C ASN A 169 -14.67 -16.37 3.17
N ILE A 170 -13.60 -15.60 3.35
CA ILE A 170 -12.22 -16.06 3.17
C ILE A 170 -11.77 -16.70 4.49
N SER A 171 -11.66 -18.03 4.52
CA SER A 171 -10.78 -18.72 5.47
C SER A 171 -9.54 -19.16 4.70
N LEU A 172 -8.38 -18.58 4.98
CA LEU A 172 -7.12 -19.11 4.48
C LEU A 172 -6.02 -19.10 5.53
N ILE A 173 -5.41 -20.27 5.59
CA ILE A 173 -4.39 -20.77 6.50
C ILE A 173 -3.06 -20.08 6.22
N THR A 174 -2.35 -19.71 7.27
CA THR A 174 -0.94 -19.30 7.19
C THR A 174 -0.04 -20.36 7.80
N ASN A 175 1.08 -20.64 7.11
CA ASN A 175 2.31 -21.11 7.72
C ASN A 175 3.47 -20.82 6.76
N CYS A 176 4.37 -19.93 7.17
CA CYS A 176 5.75 -19.95 6.67
C CYS A 176 6.53 -20.92 7.54
N GLN A 177 6.87 -22.10 7.02
CA GLN A 177 7.86 -22.94 7.68
C GLN A 177 9.27 -22.43 7.34
N LYS A 178 10.03 -22.14 8.39
CA LYS A 178 11.47 -21.88 8.33
C LYS A 178 12.17 -23.18 7.93
N ASN A 179 12.96 -23.14 6.85
CA ASN A 179 14.09 -24.04 6.66
C ASN A 179 15.37 -23.30 7.02
#